data_AF-A0A1G0MIQ5-F1
#
_entry.id   AF-A0A1G0MIQ5-F1
#
_cell.length_a   1.000
_cell.length_b   1.000
_cell.length_c   1.000
_cell.angle_alpha   90.00
_cell.angle_beta   90.00
_cell.angle_gamma   90.00
#
_symmetry.space_group_name_H-M   'P 1'
#
loop_
_entity.id
_entity.type
_entity.pdbx_description
1 polymer ?
#
loop_
_entity_poly.entity_id
_entity_poly.type
_entity_poly.pdbx_seq_one_letter_code
_entity_poly.pdbx_strand_id
1 'polypeptide(L)'
;MTGITYFWYAKYTGIPYFWFCVLISFLWDHFRRRGDADSRRVMNVKTSMLLVAFIAVQISSDYFVADVLGLKVTGYVGHLRDAKERKSAVSQLRSKLVEPLARGSHEIKIPTLDGRFIAAQYPCLYEYNLSHYLDFIVPEGRKVQLCRNEAMQKWAAKDVVTVQSLRSTVDGIFLDRLADDPYLQQLYLAPVELRTKAVPVPAADRASSSSAVNPGGTSTLAGTGGPVLDSDGTAEIMVERGAWDPEKKSKLLLDFAYAARRPVKDGPGPVEIKVVFDGELKIPYHGYPVVVQADRGVGRVCIDLMQLYAFSLNPTVNSLRIRLSTPGSYRFSEARLI
;
A
#
# COMPACT_ATOMS: atom_id res chain seq x y z
N MET A 1 -5.55 24.66 15.89
CA MET A 1 -4.46 25.22 15.06
C MET A 1 -4.78 24.94 13.60
N THR A 2 -5.54 25.85 12.99
CA THR A 2 -5.92 25.83 11.57
C THR A 2 -4.84 26.59 10.79
N GLY A 3 -3.83 25.87 10.33
CA GLY A 3 -2.81 26.40 9.43
C GLY A 3 -3.39 26.56 8.03
N ILE A 4 -3.35 27.80 7.54
CA ILE A 4 -3.91 28.23 6.26
C ILE A 4 -3.37 27.35 5.12
N THR A 5 -4.23 26.52 4.55
CA THR A 5 -3.99 25.80 3.31
C THR A 5 -3.98 26.78 2.14
N TYR A 6 -2.80 27.21 1.71
CA TYR A 6 -2.64 27.89 0.42
C TYR A 6 -2.67 26.86 -0.72
N PHE A 7 -3.88 26.54 -1.17
CA PHE A 7 -4.12 25.87 -2.45
C PHE A 7 -3.99 26.90 -3.58
N TRP A 8 -2.78 27.10 -4.10
CA TRP A 8 -2.55 27.66 -5.44
C TRP A 8 -1.39 26.91 -6.09
N TYR A 9 -1.70 25.70 -6.54
CA TYR A 9 -0.82 24.88 -7.38
C TYR A 9 -0.84 25.43 -8.80
N ALA A 10 0.10 26.33 -9.11
CA ALA A 10 0.42 26.66 -10.48
C ALA A 10 1.91 26.44 -10.69
N LYS A 11 2.19 25.49 -11.59
CA LYS A 11 3.46 24.84 -11.93
C LYS A 11 4.67 25.78 -12.13
N TYR A 12 4.46 27.11 -12.22
CA TYR A 12 5.49 28.14 -12.34
C TYR A 12 5.11 29.53 -11.75
N THR A 13 4.04 29.67 -10.96
CA THR A 13 3.51 31.01 -10.62
C THR A 13 3.07 31.14 -9.16
N GLY A 14 4.03 31.31 -8.25
CA GLY A 14 3.72 31.80 -6.91
C GLY A 14 3.36 33.29 -6.91
N ILE A 15 2.91 33.81 -5.77
CA ILE A 15 2.68 35.25 -5.52
C ILE A 15 3.86 36.12 -6.00
N PRO A 16 5.15 35.74 -5.80
CA PRO A 16 6.28 36.53 -6.29
C PRO A 16 6.36 36.64 -7.82
N TYR A 17 6.08 35.55 -8.54
CA TYR A 17 6.09 35.55 -10.01
C TYR A 17 4.94 36.39 -10.57
N PHE A 18 3.75 36.32 -9.96
CA PHE A 18 2.63 37.19 -10.32
C PHE A 18 3.01 38.67 -10.21
N TRP A 19 3.56 39.09 -9.07
CA TRP A 19 4.01 40.49 -8.89
C TRP A 19 5.16 40.87 -9.82
N PHE A 20 6.07 39.95 -10.11
CA PHE A 20 7.13 40.15 -11.09
C PHE A 20 6.59 40.40 -12.50
N CYS A 21 5.63 39.60 -12.96
CA CYS A 21 4.96 39.79 -14.25
C CYS A 21 4.17 41.10 -14.31
N VAL A 22 3.49 41.48 -13.22
CA VAL A 22 2.76 42.76 -13.12
C VAL A 22 3.75 43.93 -13.23
N LEU A 23 4.86 43.90 -12.48
CA LEU A 23 5.88 44.94 -12.52
C LEU A 23 6.49 45.09 -13.93
N ILE A 24 6.86 43.96 -14.56
CA ILE A 24 7.39 43.97 -15.93
C ILE A 24 6.36 44.55 -16.91
N SER A 25 5.08 44.19 -16.77
CA SER A 25 4.02 44.70 -17.64
C SER A 25 3.85 46.21 -17.53
N PHE A 26 3.91 46.77 -16.31
CA PHE A 26 3.88 48.22 -16.09
C PHE A 26 5.09 48.92 -16.70
N LEU A 27 6.29 48.35 -16.52
CA LEU A 27 7.52 48.89 -17.13
C LEU A 27 7.43 48.85 -18.66
N TRP A 28 6.96 47.73 -19.22
CA TRP A 28 6.77 47.59 -20.66
C TRP A 28 5.79 48.60 -21.23
N ASP A 29 4.64 48.81 -20.59
CA ASP A 29 3.64 49.78 -21.04
C ASP A 29 4.20 51.21 -21.01
N HIS A 30 4.91 51.59 -19.94
CA HIS A 30 5.52 52.91 -19.81
C HIS A 30 6.54 53.22 -20.92
N PHE A 31 7.48 52.30 -21.15
CA PHE A 31 8.54 52.47 -22.15
C PHE A 31 8.05 52.28 -23.58
N ARG A 32 6.99 51.50 -23.81
CA ARG A 32 6.37 51.38 -25.13
C ARG A 32 5.68 52.68 -25.55
N ARG A 33 5.09 53.41 -24.59
CA ARG A 33 4.41 54.70 -24.85
C ARG A 33 5.36 55.88 -24.96
N ARG A 34 6.48 55.89 -24.23
CA ARG A 34 7.38 57.06 -24.12
C ARG A 34 8.79 56.86 -24.66
N GLY A 35 9.18 55.63 -25.00
CA GLY A 35 10.56 55.30 -25.38
C GLY A 35 10.80 55.25 -26.89
N ASP A 36 11.96 55.75 -27.28
CA ASP A 36 12.52 55.60 -28.63
C ASP A 36 12.87 54.14 -28.95
N ALA A 37 13.14 53.85 -30.23
CA ALA A 37 13.40 52.49 -30.72
C ALA A 37 14.57 51.79 -29.98
N ASP A 38 15.64 52.53 -29.66
CA ASP A 38 16.78 52.01 -28.91
C ASP A 38 16.43 51.71 -27.45
N SER A 39 15.65 52.58 -26.81
CA SER A 39 15.14 52.36 -25.44
C SER A 39 14.29 51.09 -25.34
N ARG A 40 13.50 50.77 -26.38
CA ARG A 40 12.71 49.52 -26.43
C ARG A 40 13.60 48.29 -26.59
N ARG A 41 14.65 48.35 -27.41
CA ARG A 41 15.62 47.24 -27.55
C ARG A 41 16.37 46.97 -26.24
N VAL A 42 16.86 48.03 -25.58
CA VAL A 42 17.56 47.92 -24.28
C VAL A 42 16.64 47.32 -23.22
N MET A 43 15.36 47.72 -23.20
CA MET A 43 14.39 47.14 -22.27
C MET A 43 14.16 45.64 -22.54
N ASN A 44 14.00 45.21 -23.80
CA ASN A 44 13.83 43.79 -24.11
C ASN A 44 15.00 42.93 -23.61
N VAL A 45 16.23 43.39 -23.80
CA VAL A 45 17.44 42.70 -23.31
C VAL A 45 17.44 42.65 -21.79
N LYS A 46 17.19 43.79 -21.13
CA LYS A 46 17.17 43.86 -19.66
C LYS A 46 16.06 42.99 -19.05
N THR A 47 14.85 43.01 -19.60
CA THR A 47 13.73 42.17 -19.15
C THR A 47 14.07 40.69 -19.31
N SER A 48 14.68 40.30 -20.44
CA SER A 48 15.11 38.91 -20.67
C SER A 48 16.17 38.48 -19.65
N MET A 49 17.18 39.32 -19.38
CA MET A 49 18.18 39.06 -18.35
C MET A 49 17.57 38.97 -16.94
N LEU A 50 16.62 39.84 -16.62
CA LEU A 50 15.92 39.84 -15.32
C LEU A 50 15.07 38.58 -15.14
N LEU A 51 14.42 38.10 -16.21
CA LEU A 51 13.68 36.84 -16.19
C LEU A 51 14.63 35.64 -15.96
N VAL A 52 15.76 35.59 -16.66
CA VAL A 52 16.78 34.54 -16.46
C VAL A 52 17.34 34.58 -15.04
N ALA A 53 17.66 35.77 -14.53
CA ALA A 53 18.15 35.95 -13.16
C ALA A 53 17.10 35.54 -12.12
N PHE A 54 15.83 35.90 -12.33
CA PHE A 54 14.72 35.51 -11.46
C PHE A 54 14.57 33.98 -11.40
N ILE A 55 14.60 33.30 -12.55
CA ILE A 55 14.55 31.83 -12.62
C ILE A 55 15.77 31.23 -11.90
N ALA A 56 16.98 31.76 -12.13
CA ALA A 56 18.20 31.26 -11.51
C ALA A 56 18.18 31.41 -9.98
N VAL A 57 17.72 32.55 -9.46
CA VAL A 57 17.56 32.79 -8.03
C VAL A 57 16.53 31.85 -7.43
N GLN A 58 15.39 31.65 -8.09
CA GLN A 58 14.34 30.76 -7.60
C GLN A 58 14.80 29.30 -7.53
N ILE A 59 15.52 28.81 -8.55
CA ILE A 59 16.13 27.48 -8.53
C ILE A 59 17.15 27.38 -7.39
N SER A 60 18.03 28.37 -7.25
CA SER A 60 19.10 28.36 -6.24
C SER A 60 18.55 28.43 -4.81
N SER A 61 17.51 29.24 -4.56
CA SER A 61 16.84 29.32 -3.26
C SER A 61 16.14 28.02 -2.90
N ASP A 62 15.49 27.37 -3.87
CA ASP A 62 14.82 26.08 -3.65
C ASP A 62 15.82 24.99 -3.26
N TYR A 63 17.00 24.94 -3.90
CA TYR A 63 18.08 24.03 -3.51
C TYR A 63 18.67 24.35 -2.14
N PHE A 64 18.89 25.63 -1.83
CA PHE A 64 19.42 26.04 -0.52
C PHE A 64 18.45 25.69 0.62
N VAL A 65 17.15 25.94 0.44
CA VAL A 65 16.12 25.56 1.42
C VAL A 65 16.04 24.03 1.61
N ALA A 66 16.22 23.27 0.53
CA ALA A 66 16.27 21.80 0.59
C ALA A 66 17.41 21.30 1.48
N ASP A 67 18.60 21.83 1.24
CA ASP A 67 19.86 21.29 1.75
C ASP A 67 20.17 21.79 3.18
N VAL A 68 19.86 23.06 3.46
CA VAL A 68 20.19 23.71 4.74
C VAL A 68 19.10 23.53 5.79
N LEU A 69 17.81 23.53 5.39
CA LEU A 69 16.69 23.50 6.34
C LEU A 69 16.03 22.12 6.46
N GLY A 70 16.41 21.15 5.62
CA GLY A 70 15.81 19.81 5.61
C GLY A 70 14.30 19.81 5.35
N LEU A 71 13.74 20.94 4.89
CA LEU A 71 12.32 21.10 4.63
C LEU A 71 11.98 20.41 3.30
N LYS A 72 10.78 19.81 3.23
CA LYS A 72 10.25 19.32 1.95
C LYS A 72 10.17 20.50 0.98
N VAL A 73 11.02 20.49 -0.03
CA VAL A 73 11.01 21.48 -1.12
C VAL A 73 9.66 21.40 -1.81
N THR A 74 8.85 22.43 -1.65
CA THR A 74 7.59 22.60 -2.37
C THR A 74 7.87 23.44 -3.62
N GLY A 75 7.40 23.02 -4.81
CA GLY A 75 7.62 23.75 -6.06
C GLY A 75 8.35 22.94 -7.14
N TYR A 76 9.00 23.61 -8.08
CA TYR A 76 9.62 22.98 -9.28
C TYR A 76 10.68 21.95 -8.92
N VAL A 77 11.60 22.28 -8.01
CA VAL A 77 12.67 21.36 -7.57
C VAL A 77 12.08 20.15 -6.82
N GLY A 78 11.03 20.36 -6.03
CA GLY A 78 10.27 19.27 -5.40
C GLY A 78 9.65 18.32 -6.43
N HIS A 79 8.96 18.85 -7.45
CA HIS A 79 8.40 18.04 -8.52
C HIS A 79 9.46 17.31 -9.35
N LEU A 80 10.61 17.93 -9.59
CA LEU A 80 11.75 17.27 -10.25
C LEU A 80 12.29 16.12 -9.41
N ARG A 81 12.43 16.31 -8.09
CA ARG A 81 12.86 15.26 -7.17
C ARG A 81 11.85 14.10 -7.18
N ASP A 82 10.56 14.38 -7.02
CA ASP A 82 9.51 13.36 -7.05
C ASP A 82 9.50 12.61 -8.39
N ALA A 83 9.67 13.32 -9.51
CA ALA A 83 9.75 12.71 -10.84
C ALA A 83 11.00 11.83 -11.00
N LYS A 84 12.17 12.27 -10.48
CA LYS A 84 13.41 11.47 -10.47
C LYS A 84 13.25 10.22 -9.62
N GLU A 85 12.66 10.33 -8.43
CA GLU A 85 12.40 9.20 -7.54
C GLU A 85 11.48 8.17 -8.19
N ARG A 86 10.36 8.62 -8.81
CA ARG A 86 9.46 7.74 -9.55
C ARG A 86 10.16 7.07 -10.73
N LYS A 87 10.93 7.83 -11.52
CA LYS A 87 11.70 7.27 -12.64
C LYS A 87 12.70 6.22 -12.15
N SER A 88 13.38 6.46 -11.04
CA SER A 88 14.30 5.50 -10.42
C SER A 88 13.56 4.23 -9.97
N ALA A 89 12.42 4.37 -9.28
CA ALA A 89 11.62 3.25 -8.82
C ALA A 89 11.10 2.38 -9.99
N VAL A 90 10.58 3.01 -11.06
CA VAL A 90 10.17 2.31 -12.28
C VAL A 90 11.36 1.61 -12.96
N SER A 91 12.53 2.25 -13.00
CA SER A 91 13.75 1.62 -13.55
C SER A 91 14.21 0.42 -12.72
N GLN A 92 14.02 0.44 -11.39
CA GLN A 92 14.30 -0.70 -10.53
C GLN A 92 13.30 -1.83 -10.75
N LEU A 93 12.01 -1.53 -10.86
CA LEU A 93 10.99 -2.52 -11.25
C LEU A 93 11.35 -3.16 -12.59
N ARG A 94 11.68 -2.37 -13.61
CA ARG A 94 12.11 -2.89 -14.92
C ARG A 94 13.31 -3.84 -14.81
N SER A 95 14.41 -3.38 -14.24
CA SER A 95 15.69 -4.11 -14.22
C SER A 95 15.69 -5.34 -13.31
N LYS A 96 14.90 -5.33 -12.23
CA LYS A 96 14.89 -6.41 -11.23
C LYS A 96 13.71 -7.37 -11.35
N LEU A 97 12.54 -6.90 -11.79
CA LEU A 97 11.35 -7.74 -11.99
C LEU A 97 11.27 -8.27 -13.42
N VAL A 98 11.27 -7.37 -14.43
CA VAL A 98 10.86 -7.75 -15.79
C VAL A 98 12.03 -8.22 -16.66
N GLU A 99 13.10 -7.45 -16.76
CA GLU A 99 14.25 -7.77 -17.61
C GLU A 99 14.87 -9.14 -17.35
N PRO A 100 15.01 -9.60 -16.10
CA PRO A 100 15.60 -10.90 -15.84
C PRO A 100 14.70 -12.07 -16.20
N LEU A 101 13.37 -11.85 -16.21
CA LEU A 101 12.39 -12.84 -16.64
C LEU A 101 12.33 -12.87 -18.17
N ALA A 102 12.32 -11.70 -18.83
CA ALA A 102 12.15 -11.50 -20.27
C ALA A 102 13.29 -12.02 -21.18
N ARG A 103 14.05 -13.04 -20.74
CA ARG A 103 15.11 -13.70 -21.52
C ARG A 103 14.51 -14.70 -22.53
N GLY A 104 13.82 -14.18 -23.55
CA GLY A 104 13.25 -15.02 -24.61
C GLY A 104 12.16 -14.33 -25.42
N SER A 105 11.85 -14.85 -26.61
CA SER A 105 10.80 -14.32 -27.48
C SER A 105 9.38 -14.71 -27.04
N HIS A 106 9.25 -15.59 -26.04
CA HIS A 106 7.97 -16.04 -25.50
C HIS A 106 7.33 -15.00 -24.57
N GLU A 107 6.00 -14.99 -24.51
CA GLU A 107 5.22 -14.16 -23.59
C GLU A 107 5.32 -14.71 -22.17
N ILE A 108 5.73 -13.89 -21.20
CA ILE A 108 5.92 -14.36 -19.83
C ILE A 108 4.72 -14.04 -18.97
N LYS A 109 4.22 -15.03 -18.23
CA LYS A 109 3.10 -14.90 -17.31
C LYS A 109 3.60 -14.72 -15.89
N ILE A 110 3.33 -13.55 -15.32
CA ILE A 110 3.68 -13.23 -13.93
C ILE A 110 2.45 -12.79 -13.15
N PRO A 111 2.41 -12.96 -11.83
CA PRO A 111 1.36 -12.35 -11.04
C PRO A 111 1.47 -10.83 -11.16
N THR A 112 0.31 -10.15 -11.27
CA THR A 112 0.23 -8.71 -11.05
C THR A 112 0.77 -8.35 -9.66
N LEU A 113 0.89 -7.07 -9.38
CA LEU A 113 1.19 -6.60 -8.03
C LEU A 113 0.22 -5.48 -7.65
N ASP A 114 -0.45 -5.66 -6.52
CA ASP A 114 -1.39 -4.68 -6.00
C ASP A 114 -0.61 -3.46 -5.51
N GLY A 115 -1.18 -2.26 -5.69
CA GLY A 115 -0.51 -1.01 -5.38
C GLY A 115 -0.02 -0.88 -3.93
N ARG A 116 -0.66 -1.58 -2.99
CA ARG A 116 -0.20 -1.60 -1.59
C ARG A 116 1.14 -2.31 -1.40
N PHE A 117 1.41 -3.37 -2.17
CA PHE A 117 2.70 -4.06 -2.16
C PHE A 117 3.79 -3.18 -2.79
N ILE A 118 3.46 -2.48 -3.88
CA ILE A 118 4.37 -1.52 -4.52
C ILE A 118 4.66 -0.36 -3.57
N ALA A 119 3.64 0.24 -2.97
CA ALA A 119 3.77 1.39 -2.08
C ALA A 119 4.56 1.08 -0.80
N ALA A 120 4.51 -0.17 -0.31
CA ALA A 120 5.32 -0.60 0.84
C ALA A 120 6.82 -0.47 0.56
N GLN A 121 7.27 -0.76 -0.67
CA GLN A 121 8.68 -0.65 -1.07
C GLN A 121 9.02 0.69 -1.73
N TYR A 122 8.07 1.24 -2.49
CA TYR A 122 8.22 2.46 -3.28
C TYR A 122 7.07 3.43 -3.00
N PRO A 123 7.09 4.15 -1.85
CA PRO A 123 6.01 5.08 -1.49
C PRO A 123 5.77 6.18 -2.55
N CYS A 124 6.81 6.55 -3.31
CA CYS A 124 6.73 7.55 -4.38
C CYS A 124 5.89 7.12 -5.58
N LEU A 125 5.61 5.82 -5.73
CA LEU A 125 4.80 5.26 -6.80
C LEU A 125 3.30 5.28 -6.47
N TYR A 126 2.88 5.61 -5.25
CA TYR A 126 1.47 5.54 -4.81
C TYR A 126 0.86 4.13 -4.94
N GLU A 127 -0.44 4.00 -4.67
CA GLU A 127 -1.15 2.72 -4.70
C GLU A 127 -1.61 2.28 -6.12
N TYR A 128 -0.83 2.59 -7.17
CA TYR A 128 -1.13 2.07 -8.51
C TYR A 128 -0.66 0.62 -8.65
N ASN A 129 -1.48 -0.20 -9.29
CA ASN A 129 -1.14 -1.59 -9.59
C ASN A 129 -0.04 -1.68 -10.66
N LEU A 130 0.68 -2.80 -10.69
CA LEU A 130 1.76 -3.07 -11.67
C LEU A 130 1.35 -2.82 -13.12
N SER A 131 0.09 -3.10 -13.46
CA SER A 131 -0.49 -2.86 -14.79
C SER A 131 -0.31 -1.44 -15.30
N HIS A 132 -0.29 -0.44 -14.42
CA HIS A 132 -0.13 0.97 -14.79
C HIS A 132 1.31 1.31 -15.19
N TYR A 133 2.25 0.43 -14.87
CA TYR A 133 3.66 0.63 -15.17
C TYR A 133 4.15 -0.20 -16.36
N LEU A 134 3.31 -1.08 -16.91
CA LEU A 134 3.70 -2.03 -17.97
C LEU A 134 4.41 -1.36 -19.13
N ASP A 135 3.85 -0.27 -19.67
CA ASP A 135 4.43 0.48 -20.79
C ASP A 135 5.84 1.03 -20.50
N PHE A 136 6.20 1.18 -19.23
CA PHE A 136 7.51 1.70 -18.80
C PHE A 136 8.49 0.60 -18.39
N ILE A 137 7.99 -0.53 -17.89
CA ILE A 137 8.82 -1.62 -17.34
C ILE A 137 9.05 -2.77 -18.31
N VAL A 138 8.17 -2.96 -19.31
CA VAL A 138 8.33 -4.00 -20.32
C VAL A 138 9.22 -3.47 -21.45
N PRO A 139 10.38 -4.10 -21.73
CA PRO A 139 11.22 -3.70 -22.84
C PRO A 139 10.52 -3.86 -24.20
N GLU A 140 10.86 -3.01 -25.16
CA GLU A 140 10.33 -3.10 -26.52
C GLU A 140 10.54 -4.50 -27.13
N GLY A 141 9.53 -5.03 -27.82
CA GLY A 141 9.56 -6.35 -28.44
C GLY A 141 9.40 -7.53 -27.48
N ARG A 142 9.22 -7.29 -26.17
CA ARG A 142 8.87 -8.32 -25.18
C ARG A 142 7.38 -8.29 -24.89
N LYS A 143 6.85 -9.43 -24.43
CA LYS A 143 5.46 -9.57 -24.00
C LYS A 143 5.42 -10.13 -22.57
N VAL A 144 4.70 -9.43 -21.70
CA VAL A 144 4.44 -9.86 -20.33
C VAL A 144 2.94 -9.83 -20.12
N GLN A 145 2.38 -10.96 -19.70
CA GLN A 145 0.98 -11.08 -19.31
C GLN A 145 0.90 -11.06 -17.79
N LEU A 146 0.16 -10.10 -17.26
CA LEU A 146 -0.13 -10.05 -15.83
C LEU A 146 -1.33 -10.94 -15.53
N CYS A 147 -1.20 -11.76 -14.50
CA CYS A 147 -2.27 -12.65 -14.02
C CYS A 147 -2.70 -12.26 -12.61
N ARG A 148 -3.97 -12.45 -12.28
CA ARG A 148 -4.50 -12.33 -10.91
C ARG A 148 -5.53 -13.41 -10.64
N ASN A 149 -5.76 -13.74 -9.38
CA ASN A 149 -6.96 -14.48 -8.99
C ASN A 149 -8.12 -13.51 -8.65
N GLU A 150 -9.30 -14.05 -8.36
CA GLU A 150 -10.49 -13.25 -8.06
C GLU A 150 -10.44 -12.47 -6.74
N ALA A 151 -9.62 -12.92 -5.78
CA ALA A 151 -9.49 -12.31 -4.46
C ALA A 151 -8.60 -11.05 -4.46
N MET A 152 -7.73 -10.89 -5.45
CA MET A 152 -6.82 -9.74 -5.61
C MET A 152 -7.54 -8.49 -6.14
N GLN A 153 -6.92 -7.30 -5.97
CA GLN A 153 -7.56 -6.02 -6.29
C GLN A 153 -7.96 -5.91 -7.78
N LYS A 154 -9.22 -5.53 -8.01
CA LYS A 154 -9.75 -5.38 -9.38
C LYS A 154 -9.35 -4.09 -10.12
N TRP A 155 -8.87 -3.09 -9.38
CA TRP A 155 -8.77 -1.69 -9.83
C TRP A 155 -7.90 -1.48 -11.08
N ALA A 156 -8.48 -0.78 -12.07
CA ALA A 156 -7.87 -0.27 -13.30
C ALA A 156 -6.88 -1.25 -13.98
N ALA A 157 -7.27 -2.52 -14.00
CA ALA A 157 -6.51 -3.61 -14.57
C ALA A 157 -6.65 -3.65 -16.10
N LYS A 158 -6.11 -2.62 -16.77
CA LYS A 158 -5.79 -2.72 -18.20
C LYS A 158 -4.76 -3.86 -18.33
N ASP A 159 -4.99 -4.79 -19.24
CA ASP A 159 -4.04 -5.85 -19.59
C ASP A 159 -3.67 -6.86 -18.47
N VAL A 160 -4.57 -7.07 -17.49
CA VAL A 160 -4.44 -8.14 -16.48
C VAL A 160 -5.51 -9.21 -16.68
N VAL A 161 -5.09 -10.46 -16.82
CA VAL A 161 -5.98 -11.62 -16.97
C VAL A 161 -6.36 -12.17 -15.59
N THR A 162 -7.66 -12.35 -15.36
CA THR A 162 -8.14 -13.05 -14.15
C THR A 162 -8.15 -14.54 -14.42
N VAL A 163 -7.48 -15.30 -13.57
CA VAL A 163 -7.29 -16.75 -13.69
C VAL A 163 -7.77 -17.47 -12.44
N GLN A 164 -8.16 -18.73 -12.58
CA GLN A 164 -8.63 -19.54 -11.44
C GLN A 164 -7.49 -19.88 -10.48
N SER A 165 -6.32 -20.22 -11.03
CA SER A 165 -5.15 -20.66 -10.27
C SER A 165 -3.91 -19.86 -10.69
N LEU A 166 -3.33 -19.10 -9.75
CA LEU A 166 -2.09 -18.37 -10.03
C LEU A 166 -0.90 -19.30 -10.16
N ARG A 167 -0.73 -20.24 -9.22
CA ARG A 167 0.35 -21.23 -9.24
C ARG A 167 0.41 -22.06 -10.54
N SER A 168 -0.74 -22.33 -11.16
CA SER A 168 -0.81 -23.13 -12.39
C SER A 168 -0.63 -22.30 -13.67
N THR A 169 -0.76 -20.97 -13.57
CA THR A 169 -0.72 -20.06 -14.72
C THR A 169 0.63 -19.34 -14.84
N VAL A 170 1.21 -18.98 -13.71
CA VAL A 170 2.47 -18.24 -13.62
C VAL A 170 3.63 -19.12 -14.06
N ASP A 171 4.55 -18.56 -14.85
CA ASP A 171 5.69 -19.33 -15.36
C ASP A 171 6.63 -19.77 -14.24
N GLY A 172 7.14 -21.01 -14.32
CA GLY A 172 8.04 -21.58 -13.30
C GLY A 172 9.30 -20.75 -13.05
N ILE A 173 9.82 -20.08 -14.08
CA ILE A 173 10.98 -19.17 -13.96
C ILE A 173 10.72 -18.04 -12.95
N PHE A 174 9.48 -17.55 -12.86
CA PHE A 174 9.11 -16.57 -11.85
C PHE A 174 9.14 -17.16 -10.44
N LEU A 175 8.63 -18.39 -10.27
CA LEU A 175 8.60 -19.07 -8.96
C LEU A 175 10.01 -19.40 -8.47
N ASP A 176 10.88 -19.89 -9.36
CA ASP A 176 12.29 -20.15 -9.07
C ASP A 176 12.99 -18.87 -8.61
N ARG A 177 12.79 -17.77 -9.35
CA ARG A 177 13.33 -16.47 -8.94
C ARG A 177 12.73 -15.94 -7.65
N LEU A 178 11.44 -16.13 -7.39
CA LEU A 178 10.82 -15.69 -6.13
C LEU A 178 11.44 -16.43 -4.93
N ALA A 179 11.84 -17.69 -5.10
CA ALA A 179 12.54 -18.44 -4.06
C ALA A 179 13.97 -17.93 -3.79
N ASP A 180 14.68 -17.48 -4.83
CA ASP A 180 16.11 -17.15 -4.73
C ASP A 180 16.44 -15.64 -4.68
N ASP A 181 15.52 -14.77 -5.11
CA ASP A 181 15.75 -13.33 -5.25
C ASP A 181 15.13 -12.54 -4.08
N PRO A 182 15.95 -12.01 -3.14
CA PRO A 182 15.46 -11.24 -2.00
C PRO A 182 14.67 -10.00 -2.40
N TYR A 183 14.94 -9.43 -3.58
CA TYR A 183 14.21 -8.26 -4.06
C TYR A 183 12.78 -8.62 -4.46
N LEU A 184 12.59 -9.74 -5.16
CA LEU A 184 11.24 -10.23 -5.48
C LEU A 184 10.48 -10.62 -4.22
N GLN A 185 11.15 -11.22 -3.25
CA GLN A 185 10.57 -11.54 -1.95
C GLN A 185 10.09 -10.29 -1.22
N GLN A 186 10.94 -9.25 -1.12
CA GLN A 186 10.53 -7.97 -0.52
C GLN A 186 9.32 -7.37 -1.22
N LEU A 187 9.23 -7.50 -2.54
CA LEU A 187 8.17 -6.89 -3.34
C LEU A 187 6.85 -7.68 -3.27
N TYR A 188 6.87 -9.01 -3.40
CA TYR A 188 5.67 -9.86 -3.46
C TYR A 188 5.24 -10.42 -2.10
N LEU A 189 6.14 -10.48 -1.12
CA LEU A 189 5.89 -11.08 0.20
C LEU A 189 5.81 -10.04 1.32
N ALA A 190 5.80 -8.75 0.98
CA ALA A 190 5.65 -7.64 1.93
C ALA A 190 4.49 -7.89 2.93
N PRO A 191 4.63 -7.50 4.22
CA PRO A 191 3.61 -7.69 5.24
C PRO A 191 2.49 -6.65 5.09
N VAL A 192 1.70 -6.78 4.02
CA VAL A 192 0.61 -5.85 3.70
C VAL A 192 -0.67 -6.22 4.42
N GLU A 193 -1.44 -5.22 4.82
CA GLU A 193 -2.71 -5.42 5.54
C GLU A 193 -3.76 -6.13 4.66
N LEU A 194 -4.26 -7.26 5.17
CA LEU A 194 -5.31 -8.04 4.53
C LEU A 194 -6.66 -7.35 4.62
N ARG A 195 -7.41 -7.38 3.53
CA ARG A 195 -8.79 -6.90 3.49
C ARG A 195 -9.69 -7.93 4.15
N THR A 196 -10.50 -7.46 5.08
CA THR A 196 -11.55 -8.23 5.75
C THR A 196 -12.92 -7.89 5.18
N LYS A 197 -13.79 -8.88 5.04
CA LYS A 197 -15.23 -8.68 4.84
C LYS A 197 -15.95 -8.90 6.16
N ALA A 198 -16.66 -7.89 6.65
CA ALA A 198 -17.53 -8.04 7.81
C ALA A 198 -18.64 -9.06 7.49
N VAL A 199 -18.85 -10.02 8.38
CA VAL A 199 -19.92 -11.00 8.26
C VAL A 199 -21.01 -10.64 9.27
N PRO A 200 -22.28 -10.48 8.84
CA PRO A 200 -23.36 -10.22 9.77
C PRO A 200 -23.45 -11.33 10.82
N VAL A 201 -23.44 -10.96 12.10
CA VAL A 201 -23.73 -11.89 13.20
C VAL A 201 -25.21 -12.30 13.08
N PRO A 202 -25.55 -13.60 12.95
CA PRO A 202 -26.92 -14.08 12.97
C PRO A 202 -27.66 -13.54 14.20
N ALA A 203 -28.91 -13.13 14.02
CA ALA A 203 -29.69 -12.48 15.08
C ALA A 203 -29.85 -13.34 16.35
N ALA A 204 -29.72 -14.66 16.24
CA ALA A 204 -29.76 -15.60 17.36
C ALA A 204 -28.59 -15.42 18.36
N ASP A 205 -27.40 -15.04 17.89
CA ASP A 205 -26.21 -14.89 18.74
C ASP A 205 -26.09 -13.49 19.36
N ARG A 206 -26.85 -12.51 18.85
CA ARG A 206 -26.92 -11.14 19.41
C ARG A 206 -27.59 -11.09 20.77
N ALA A 207 -28.50 -12.01 21.06
CA ALA A 207 -29.21 -12.07 22.34
C ALA A 207 -28.31 -12.55 23.49
N SER A 208 -27.26 -13.33 23.17
CA SER A 208 -26.34 -13.93 24.15
C SER A 208 -25.13 -13.04 24.46
N SER A 209 -24.84 -12.06 23.62
CA SER A 209 -23.63 -11.22 23.67
C SER A 209 -23.86 -9.83 24.27
N SER A 210 -25.10 -9.45 24.59
CA SER A 210 -25.44 -8.15 25.20
C SER A 210 -25.37 -8.11 26.74
N SER A 211 -25.02 -9.21 27.41
CA SER A 211 -25.01 -9.31 28.89
C SER A 211 -23.62 -9.48 29.52
N ALA A 212 -22.55 -9.01 28.89
CA ALA A 212 -21.19 -9.23 29.40
C ALA A 212 -20.36 -7.94 29.58
N VAL A 213 -20.85 -6.97 30.34
CA VAL A 213 -19.96 -6.03 31.07
C VAL A 213 -20.60 -5.64 32.40
N ASN A 214 -20.35 -6.43 33.45
CA ASN A 214 -20.44 -5.95 34.83
C ASN A 214 -19.01 -5.81 35.37
N PRO A 215 -18.56 -4.60 35.77
CA PRO A 215 -17.26 -4.41 36.39
C PRO A 215 -17.37 -4.87 37.86
N GLY A 216 -16.75 -6.00 38.18
CA GLY A 216 -16.63 -6.47 39.58
C GLY A 216 -17.55 -7.62 39.95
N GLY A 217 -17.48 -8.73 39.21
CA GLY A 217 -18.08 -9.99 39.65
C GLY A 217 -17.50 -11.16 38.88
N THR A 218 -16.96 -12.14 39.60
CA THR A 218 -16.69 -13.49 39.10
C THR A 218 -17.94 -14.03 38.41
N SER A 219 -17.96 -13.96 37.07
CA SER A 219 -19.08 -14.42 36.26
C SER A 219 -18.63 -15.64 35.45
N THR A 220 -19.05 -16.80 35.91
CA THR A 220 -19.13 -18.04 35.13
C THR A 220 -20.04 -17.81 33.94
N LEU A 221 -19.45 -17.50 32.78
CA LEU A 221 -20.12 -17.43 31.47
C LEU A 221 -20.50 -18.84 31.00
N ALA A 222 -21.69 -19.30 31.38
CA ALA A 222 -22.30 -20.50 30.83
C ALA A 222 -22.83 -20.24 29.41
N GLY A 223 -22.44 -21.09 28.46
CA GLY A 223 -23.04 -21.20 27.13
C GLY A 223 -22.11 -20.83 25.98
N THR A 224 -21.66 -21.85 25.23
CA THR A 224 -21.13 -21.84 23.85
C THR A 224 -19.87 -21.07 23.44
N GLY A 225 -19.12 -20.42 24.35
CA GLY A 225 -17.89 -19.73 23.96
C GLY A 225 -16.61 -20.53 24.27
N GLY A 226 -15.70 -20.64 23.29
CA GLY A 226 -14.38 -21.26 23.43
C GLY A 226 -13.50 -20.68 24.55
N PRO A 227 -12.28 -21.22 24.75
CA PRO A 227 -11.41 -20.83 25.85
C PRO A 227 -11.06 -19.33 25.77
N VAL A 228 -11.00 -18.68 26.94
CA VAL A 228 -10.48 -17.32 27.05
C VAL A 228 -8.95 -17.40 26.98
N LEU A 229 -8.35 -16.59 26.11
CA LEU A 229 -6.93 -16.52 25.86
C LEU A 229 -6.43 -15.12 26.21
N ASP A 230 -5.60 -15.03 27.23
CA ASP A 230 -4.93 -13.79 27.58
C ASP A 230 -3.66 -13.64 26.75
N SER A 231 -3.59 -12.60 25.93
CA SER A 231 -2.42 -12.27 25.12
C SER A 231 -1.71 -11.03 25.68
N ASP A 232 -0.39 -11.09 25.72
CA ASP A 232 0.52 -9.95 25.91
C ASP A 232 1.00 -9.35 24.58
N GLY A 233 0.47 -9.83 23.45
CA GLY A 233 0.91 -9.49 22.09
C GLY A 233 1.64 -10.63 21.36
N THR A 234 1.91 -11.75 22.05
CA THR A 234 2.68 -12.88 21.49
C THR A 234 1.90 -14.18 21.34
N ALA A 235 0.69 -14.27 21.90
CA ALA A 235 -0.10 -15.50 21.88
C ALA A 235 -0.46 -15.92 20.45
N GLU A 236 -0.37 -17.22 20.16
CA GLU A 236 -0.70 -17.81 18.87
C GLU A 236 -1.82 -18.86 19.01
N ILE A 237 -2.69 -18.90 18.01
CA ILE A 237 -3.76 -19.90 17.88
C ILE A 237 -3.49 -20.69 16.60
N MET A 238 -3.46 -22.02 16.71
CA MET A 238 -3.42 -22.90 15.55
C MET A 238 -4.84 -23.05 14.98
N VAL A 239 -5.02 -22.70 13.71
CA VAL A 239 -6.31 -22.80 13.01
C VAL A 239 -6.39 -24.12 12.24
N GLU A 240 -5.34 -24.43 11.49
CA GLU A 240 -5.27 -25.62 10.64
C GLU A 240 -3.84 -26.18 10.71
N ARG A 241 -3.73 -27.52 10.76
CA ARG A 241 -2.45 -28.23 10.76
C ARG A 241 -2.53 -29.41 9.79
N GLY A 242 -1.45 -29.61 9.04
CA GLY A 242 -1.34 -30.66 8.02
C GLY A 242 -1.25 -30.04 6.63
N ALA A 243 -0.91 -30.83 5.63
CA ALA A 243 -0.84 -30.33 4.25
C ALA A 243 -2.25 -30.23 3.65
N TRP A 244 -2.62 -29.05 3.12
CA TRP A 244 -3.84 -28.88 2.32
C TRP A 244 -3.59 -28.00 1.08
N ASP A 245 -4.55 -28.07 0.17
CA ASP A 245 -4.58 -27.25 -1.04
C ASP A 245 -5.21 -25.87 -0.74
N PRO A 246 -4.45 -24.76 -0.84
CA PRO A 246 -4.96 -23.41 -0.55
C PRO A 246 -6.12 -22.98 -1.46
N GLU A 247 -6.24 -23.53 -2.67
CA GLU A 247 -7.33 -23.18 -3.59
C GLU A 247 -8.66 -23.86 -3.21
N LYS A 248 -8.62 -24.96 -2.45
CA LYS A 248 -9.81 -25.67 -1.96
C LYS A 248 -10.36 -25.11 -0.65
N LYS A 249 -9.50 -24.49 0.15
CA LYS A 249 -9.80 -23.89 1.47
C LYS A 249 -8.99 -22.61 1.64
N SER A 250 -9.57 -21.50 1.20
CA SER A 250 -8.88 -20.21 1.09
C SER A 250 -9.40 -19.15 2.04
N LYS A 251 -10.60 -19.32 2.61
CA LYS A 251 -11.25 -18.27 3.39
C LYS A 251 -11.13 -18.57 4.87
N LEU A 252 -10.56 -17.64 5.62
CA LEU A 252 -10.47 -17.70 7.07
C LEU A 252 -11.68 -16.98 7.67
N LEU A 253 -12.53 -17.72 8.38
CA LEU A 253 -13.63 -17.18 9.16
C LEU A 253 -13.22 -17.09 10.63
N LEU A 254 -13.32 -15.88 11.17
CA LEU A 254 -13.05 -15.58 12.57
C LEU A 254 -14.29 -14.98 13.21
N ASP A 255 -14.65 -15.51 14.36
CA ASP A 255 -15.65 -14.96 15.27
C ASP A 255 -15.07 -14.94 16.68
N PHE A 256 -14.90 -13.74 17.21
CA PHE A 256 -14.25 -13.55 18.50
C PHE A 256 -14.80 -12.36 19.27
N ALA A 257 -14.69 -12.46 20.60
CA ALA A 257 -14.82 -11.34 21.52
C ALA A 257 -13.43 -10.92 22.03
N TYR A 258 -13.22 -9.62 22.19
CA TYR A 258 -12.00 -8.99 22.66
C TYR A 258 -12.29 -8.00 23.79
N ALA A 259 -11.55 -8.14 24.88
CA ALA A 259 -11.53 -7.20 25.99
C ALA A 259 -10.12 -6.63 26.15
N ALA A 260 -9.99 -5.31 26.02
CA ALA A 260 -8.73 -4.61 26.22
C ALA A 260 -8.27 -4.67 27.68
N ARG A 261 -6.96 -4.84 27.93
CA ARG A 261 -6.40 -4.83 29.30
C ARG A 261 -6.61 -3.51 30.04
N ARG A 262 -6.76 -2.40 29.31
CA ARG A 262 -7.08 -1.09 29.87
C ARG A 262 -8.36 -0.56 29.21
N PRO A 263 -9.32 -0.05 29.98
CA PRO A 263 -10.50 0.58 29.41
C PRO A 263 -10.07 1.80 28.60
N VAL A 264 -10.28 1.75 27.30
CA VAL A 264 -10.15 2.91 26.41
C VAL A 264 -11.43 3.72 26.54
N LYS A 265 -11.30 5.03 26.74
CA LYS A 265 -12.45 5.94 26.99
C LYS A 265 -13.54 5.89 25.91
N ASP A 266 -13.19 5.46 24.70
CA ASP A 266 -14.05 5.45 23.52
C ASP A 266 -14.43 4.03 23.04
N GLY A 267 -14.29 3.01 23.90
CA GLY A 267 -14.54 1.60 23.55
C GLY A 267 -13.29 0.85 23.06
N PRO A 268 -13.36 -0.47 22.83
CA PRO A 268 -12.20 -1.22 22.33
C PRO A 268 -11.83 -0.69 20.94
N GLY A 269 -10.63 -0.11 20.82
CA GLY A 269 -10.09 0.33 19.54
C GLY A 269 -9.88 -0.83 18.56
N PRO A 270 -9.38 -0.54 17.33
CA PRO A 270 -9.11 -1.57 16.34
C PRO A 270 -8.18 -2.65 16.90
N VAL A 271 -8.50 -3.91 16.62
CA VAL A 271 -7.74 -5.07 17.04
C VAL A 271 -6.86 -5.53 15.88
N GLU A 272 -5.56 -5.61 16.09
CA GLU A 272 -4.62 -6.16 15.13
C GLU A 272 -4.32 -7.63 15.46
N ILE A 273 -4.60 -8.51 14.50
CA ILE A 273 -4.12 -9.88 14.50
C ILE A 273 -3.20 -10.09 13.30
N LYS A 274 -2.33 -11.10 13.36
CA LYS A 274 -1.47 -11.48 12.24
C LYS A 274 -1.79 -12.88 11.80
N VAL A 275 -2.02 -13.06 10.51
CA VAL A 275 -2.12 -14.37 9.88
C VAL A 275 -0.71 -14.86 9.57
N VAL A 276 -0.34 -16.01 10.10
CA VAL A 276 0.96 -16.65 9.90
C VAL A 276 0.70 -18.03 9.31
N PHE A 277 1.37 -18.39 8.23
CA PHE A 277 1.24 -19.71 7.65
C PHE A 277 2.61 -20.23 7.21
N ASP A 278 2.73 -21.55 7.07
CA ASP A 278 3.90 -22.19 6.49
C ASP A 278 3.45 -22.96 5.25
N GLY A 279 4.18 -22.85 4.15
CA GLY A 279 3.90 -23.56 2.90
C GLY A 279 5.09 -24.35 2.38
N GLU A 280 4.96 -24.83 1.15
CA GLU A 280 5.97 -25.66 0.48
C GLU A 280 7.06 -24.83 -0.23
N LEU A 281 6.71 -23.63 -0.71
CA LEU A 281 7.67 -22.74 -1.34
C LEU A 281 8.76 -22.34 -0.34
N LYS A 282 10.02 -22.35 -0.79
CA LYS A 282 11.18 -21.96 0.01
C LYS A 282 11.30 -20.43 0.11
N ILE A 283 10.30 -19.79 0.67
CA ILE A 283 10.20 -18.33 0.82
C ILE A 283 9.98 -17.96 2.28
N PRO A 284 10.35 -16.73 2.70
CA PRO A 284 10.02 -16.27 4.02
C PRO A 284 8.51 -16.03 4.15
N TYR A 285 7.88 -16.71 5.12
CA TYR A 285 6.49 -16.47 5.49
C TYR A 285 6.43 -15.45 6.62
N HIS A 286 5.97 -14.24 6.30
CA HIS A 286 5.79 -13.17 7.28
C HIS A 286 4.41 -13.27 7.95
N GLY A 287 4.26 -12.62 9.11
CA GLY A 287 2.94 -12.41 9.69
C GLY A 287 2.22 -11.27 8.97
N TYR A 288 1.10 -11.59 8.32
CA TYR A 288 0.31 -10.62 7.55
C TYR A 288 -0.71 -9.93 8.46
N PRO A 289 -0.64 -8.60 8.63
CA PRO A 289 -1.51 -7.90 9.55
C PRO A 289 -2.95 -7.87 9.05
N VAL A 290 -3.88 -7.94 10.00
CA VAL A 290 -5.31 -7.83 9.80
C VAL A 290 -5.85 -6.90 10.88
N VAL A 291 -6.46 -5.80 10.46
CA VAL A 291 -7.07 -4.85 11.38
C VAL A 291 -8.58 -5.12 11.41
N VAL A 292 -9.07 -5.56 12.55
CA VAL A 292 -10.49 -5.83 12.79
C VAL A 292 -11.07 -4.68 13.60
N GLN A 293 -12.10 -4.03 13.04
CA GLN A 293 -12.93 -3.10 13.79
C GLN A 293 -13.91 -3.91 14.64
N ALA A 294 -13.60 -4.09 15.92
CA ALA A 294 -14.44 -4.82 16.86
C ALA A 294 -15.56 -3.89 17.37
N ASP A 295 -16.79 -4.08 16.90
CA ASP A 295 -17.93 -3.33 17.41
C ASP A 295 -18.30 -3.86 18.81
N ARG A 296 -18.21 -3.00 19.82
CA ARG A 296 -18.44 -3.36 21.24
C ARG A 296 -17.62 -4.56 21.71
N GLY A 297 -16.43 -4.75 21.13
CA GLY A 297 -15.55 -5.85 21.48
C GLY A 297 -15.92 -7.20 20.85
N VAL A 298 -16.82 -7.25 19.88
CA VAL A 298 -17.11 -8.46 19.09
C VAL A 298 -16.70 -8.22 17.64
N GLY A 299 -15.99 -9.18 17.05
CA GLY A 299 -15.54 -9.14 15.67
C GLY A 299 -15.88 -10.44 14.95
N ARG A 300 -16.68 -10.34 13.88
CA ARG A 300 -16.88 -11.44 12.93
C ARG A 300 -16.41 -11.04 11.53
N VAL A 301 -15.32 -11.65 11.07
CA VAL A 301 -14.68 -11.32 9.81
C VAL A 301 -14.39 -12.55 8.96
N CYS A 302 -14.52 -12.39 7.66
CA CYS A 302 -14.06 -13.34 6.66
C CYS A 302 -12.90 -12.72 5.89
N ILE A 303 -11.81 -13.48 5.77
CA ILE A 303 -10.57 -13.04 5.12
C ILE A 303 -10.28 -14.02 4.00
N ASP A 304 -10.21 -13.55 2.77
CA ASP A 304 -9.80 -14.38 1.64
C ASP A 304 -8.27 -14.39 1.56
N LEU A 305 -7.64 -15.52 1.90
CA LEU A 305 -6.18 -15.63 1.93
C LEU A 305 -5.57 -15.65 0.52
N MET A 306 -6.36 -15.88 -0.53
CA MET A 306 -5.88 -15.84 -1.92
C MET A 306 -5.47 -14.43 -2.36
N GLN A 307 -5.79 -13.39 -1.59
CA GLN A 307 -5.25 -12.04 -1.82
C GLN A 307 -3.72 -11.96 -1.58
N LEU A 308 -3.13 -12.92 -0.86
CA LEU A 308 -1.68 -13.01 -0.65
C LEU A 308 -1.01 -13.77 -1.80
N TYR A 309 0.00 -13.14 -2.42
CA TYR A 309 0.84 -13.81 -3.42
C TYR A 309 1.55 -15.03 -2.83
N ALA A 310 2.11 -14.88 -1.62
CA ALA A 310 2.71 -15.99 -0.89
C ALA A 310 1.74 -17.17 -0.76
N PHE A 311 0.48 -16.95 -0.37
CA PHE A 311 -0.49 -18.03 -0.18
C PHE A 311 -0.96 -18.63 -1.51
N SER A 312 -1.32 -17.79 -2.47
CA SER A 312 -1.89 -18.20 -3.77
C SER A 312 -0.91 -18.88 -4.73
N LEU A 313 0.40 -18.68 -4.54
CA LEU A 313 1.43 -19.34 -5.32
C LEU A 313 1.87 -20.68 -4.72
N ASN A 314 1.51 -20.98 -3.46
CA ASN A 314 1.88 -22.24 -2.84
C ASN A 314 1.06 -23.42 -3.41
N PRO A 315 1.71 -24.54 -3.79
CA PRO A 315 1.01 -25.77 -4.10
C PRO A 315 0.29 -26.34 -2.87
N THR A 316 0.98 -26.32 -1.73
CA THR A 316 0.45 -26.79 -0.44
C THR A 316 0.78 -25.82 0.70
N VAL A 317 -0.13 -25.76 1.67
CA VAL A 317 0.07 -25.05 2.94
C VAL A 317 0.02 -26.09 4.06
N ASN A 318 0.95 -25.99 5.01
CA ASN A 318 1.22 -27.00 6.05
C ASN A 318 0.68 -26.59 7.42
N SER A 319 0.60 -25.29 7.68
CA SER A 319 0.07 -24.77 8.94
C SER A 319 -0.52 -23.37 8.73
N LEU A 320 -1.58 -23.07 9.47
CA LEU A 320 -2.16 -21.73 9.56
C LEU A 320 -2.37 -21.39 11.02
N ARG A 321 -1.82 -20.23 11.40
CA ARG A 321 -1.83 -19.70 12.76
C ARG A 321 -2.30 -18.25 12.75
N ILE A 322 -2.87 -17.84 13.87
CA ILE A 322 -3.23 -16.45 14.14
C ILE A 322 -2.43 -16.00 15.34
N ARG A 323 -1.63 -14.94 15.18
CA ARG A 323 -0.93 -14.29 16.28
C ARG A 323 -1.72 -13.07 16.76
N LEU A 324 -2.04 -13.06 18.04
CA LEU A 324 -2.82 -12.03 18.72
C LEU A 324 -1.89 -10.86 19.10
N SER A 325 -1.72 -9.92 18.16
CA SER A 325 -0.71 -8.85 18.28
C SER A 325 -1.13 -7.74 19.23
N THR A 326 -2.44 -7.48 19.38
CA THR A 326 -2.95 -6.54 20.38
C THR A 326 -3.06 -7.21 21.77
N PRO A 327 -2.46 -6.66 22.84
CA PRO A 327 -2.60 -7.23 24.18
C PRO A 327 -4.03 -7.12 24.73
N GLY A 328 -4.57 -8.21 25.28
CA GLY A 328 -5.96 -8.29 25.75
C GLY A 328 -6.42 -9.72 26.00
N SER A 329 -7.67 -9.85 26.42
CA SER A 329 -8.33 -11.14 26.59
C SER A 329 -9.20 -11.41 25.37
N TYR A 330 -9.00 -12.57 24.75
CA TYR A 330 -9.68 -13.00 23.54
C TYR A 330 -10.55 -14.21 23.84
N ARG A 331 -11.71 -14.30 23.21
CA ARG A 331 -12.55 -15.48 23.24
C ARG A 331 -13.03 -15.80 21.85
N PHE A 332 -12.57 -16.92 21.30
CA PHE A 332 -12.98 -17.36 19.96
C PHE A 332 -14.18 -18.28 20.07
N SER A 333 -15.27 -17.92 19.40
CA SER A 333 -16.40 -18.82 19.12
C SER A 333 -16.14 -19.63 17.86
N GLU A 334 -15.41 -19.05 16.89
CA GLU A 334 -15.11 -19.70 15.62
C GLU A 334 -13.75 -19.23 15.09
N ALA A 335 -12.90 -20.18 14.68
CA ALA A 335 -11.69 -19.91 13.92
C ALA A 335 -11.44 -21.11 12.99
N ARG A 336 -11.80 -20.99 11.71
CA ARG A 336 -11.67 -22.09 10.75
C ARG A 336 -11.48 -21.62 9.31
N LEU A 337 -10.94 -22.52 8.50
CA LEU A 337 -10.93 -22.39 7.05
C LEU A 337 -12.25 -22.90 6.45
N ILE A 338 -12.77 -22.15 5.47
CA ILE A 338 -13.97 -22.47 4.69
C ILE A 338 -13.74 -22.37 3.19
#